data_AF-A0A078JM48-F1
#
_entry.id   AF-A0A078JM48-F1
#
_cell.length_a   1.000
_cell.length_b   1.000
_cell.length_c   1.000
_cell.angle_alpha   90.00
_cell.angle_beta   90.00
_cell.angle_gamma   90.00
#
_symmetry.space_group_name_H-M   'P 1'
#
loop_
_entity.id
_entity.type
_entity.pdbx_description
1 polymer ?
#
loop_
_entity_poly.entity_id
_entity_poly.type
_entity_poly.pdbx_seq_one_letter_code
_entity_poly.pdbx_strand_id
1 'polypeptide(L)'
;MSSSLSRPSYSSSSRTSSPFFSNHSSLINGDTRRSLSLLSASPQELCLRSQRKSVQSSVVLQDGAVVVTNSSPIEKLKDGLLSIPSQEVVAELGGGEHESTVSITVVGASGDLAKKKIFPALFALYYEGCLPQHFTIYGYARSKMTDGELRHMVSKTLTCRIDKRANCSEKMEEFLKRCFYHTGQYDSQEHFVALDKKLKEHEGGRLSNRLFYLSIPPNIFVDAVKCASSSASSLSGWTRVIVEKPFGRDSKTSAALTNSLKHYLEEDQIFRIDHYLGKELVENLSVLRFSNLIFEPLWSRQYIQNVQFIFSEDFGTEGRGGYFDHYGIIRDIMQNHLLQILALFAMETPVSLDAEDIRNEKVKVLRSMRPIQLEDVVIGQYKGTAKGGVTYPGYTDDTTVPKDSLTPTFAAAALFIDNSRWDGVPFLMKAGKALHTRR
;
A
#
# COMPACT_ATOMS: atom_id res chain seq x y z
N MET A 1 15.56 29.56 -55.32
CA MET A 1 14.29 30.26 -55.04
C MET A 1 13.79 29.79 -53.67
N SER A 2 14.29 30.33 -52.55
CA SER A 2 13.77 31.50 -51.80
C SER A 2 12.33 31.30 -51.30
N SER A 3 12.08 31.02 -50.01
CA SER A 3 11.69 32.02 -48.99
C SER A 3 11.46 31.30 -47.64
N SER A 4 12.20 31.61 -46.55
CA SER A 4 11.92 32.57 -45.44
C SER A 4 10.61 32.31 -44.65
N LEU A 5 10.66 31.70 -43.46
CA LEU A 5 10.80 32.32 -42.11
C LEU A 5 9.75 33.38 -41.76
N SER A 6 8.89 33.06 -40.78
CA SER A 6 8.19 34.02 -39.93
C SER A 6 8.04 33.46 -38.50
N ARG A 7 8.70 34.13 -37.55
CA ARG A 7 8.51 34.01 -36.10
C ARG A 7 7.32 34.87 -35.66
N PRO A 8 6.64 34.56 -34.55
CA PRO A 8 5.94 35.57 -33.77
C PRO A 8 6.78 36.05 -32.59
N SER A 9 6.63 37.34 -32.33
CA SER A 9 7.30 38.22 -31.38
C SER A 9 6.85 38.01 -29.93
N TYR A 10 7.82 37.90 -29.01
CA TYR A 10 7.65 38.14 -27.59
C TYR A 10 7.67 39.66 -27.34
N SER A 11 6.65 40.17 -26.64
CA SER A 11 6.69 41.49 -26.03
C SER A 11 6.50 41.35 -24.53
N SER A 12 7.47 41.88 -23.80
CA SER A 12 7.56 42.01 -22.36
C SER A 12 6.85 43.29 -21.90
N SER A 13 6.01 43.20 -20.89
CA SER A 13 5.71 44.35 -20.01
C SER A 13 5.57 43.88 -18.56
N SER A 14 6.62 44.16 -17.81
CA SER A 14 6.66 44.21 -16.36
C SER A 14 5.80 45.38 -15.84
N ARG A 15 4.99 45.15 -14.81
CA ARG A 15 4.70 46.15 -13.78
C ARG A 15 4.30 45.49 -12.47
N THR A 16 5.08 45.87 -11.46
CA THR A 16 4.98 45.64 -10.03
C THR A 16 3.77 46.35 -9.41
N SER A 17 3.15 45.73 -8.41
CA SER A 17 2.74 46.41 -7.16
C SER A 17 2.15 45.40 -6.16
N SER A 18 2.62 45.49 -4.92
CA SER A 18 2.07 44.86 -3.71
C SER A 18 1.65 46.00 -2.75
N PRO A 19 1.16 45.70 -1.53
CA PRO A 19 -0.24 45.57 -1.17
C PRO A 19 -0.75 46.76 -0.31
N PHE A 20 -2.07 46.93 -0.21
CA PHE A 20 -2.68 47.81 0.79
C PHE A 20 -3.60 47.04 1.73
N PHE A 21 -3.31 47.18 3.02
CA PHE A 21 -4.18 46.88 4.16
C PHE A 21 -5.46 47.70 4.10
N SER A 22 -6.58 47.12 4.53
CA SER A 22 -7.58 47.87 5.31
C SER A 22 -8.35 46.94 6.24
N ASN A 23 -8.20 47.25 7.53
CA ASN A 23 -9.09 46.82 8.61
C ASN A 23 -10.46 47.49 8.41
N HIS A 24 -11.53 46.76 8.66
CA HIS A 24 -12.75 47.37 9.19
C HIS A 24 -13.40 46.44 10.21
N SER A 25 -13.30 46.89 11.46
CA SER A 25 -14.16 46.55 12.58
C SER A 25 -15.54 47.19 12.39
N SER A 26 -16.60 46.46 12.69
CA SER A 26 -17.86 47.04 13.15
C SER A 26 -18.47 46.17 14.26
N LEU A 27 -18.41 46.74 15.46
CA LEU A 27 -19.23 46.41 16.61
C LEU A 27 -20.69 46.78 16.32
N ILE A 28 -21.64 45.90 16.63
CA ILE A 28 -22.96 46.29 17.16
C ILE A 28 -23.37 45.31 18.26
N ASN A 29 -23.72 45.91 19.40
CA ASN A 29 -24.25 45.35 20.64
C ASN A 29 -25.52 44.52 20.45
N GLY A 30 -25.71 43.56 21.37
CA GLY A 30 -26.97 42.88 21.59
C GLY A 30 -26.92 42.04 22.87
N ASP A 31 -27.05 42.72 24.00
CA ASP A 31 -27.24 42.16 25.35
C ASP A 31 -28.25 41.00 25.38
N THR A 32 -27.89 39.89 26.03
CA THR A 32 -28.84 39.18 26.91
C THR A 32 -28.08 38.37 27.95
N ARG A 33 -28.12 38.90 29.18
CA ARG A 33 -27.77 38.24 30.43
C ARG A 33 -28.48 36.89 30.57
N ARG A 34 -27.74 35.82 30.86
CA ARG A 34 -28.14 34.83 31.88
C ARG A 34 -26.93 34.43 32.71
N SER A 35 -26.98 34.83 33.97
CA SER A 35 -26.15 34.31 35.05
C SER A 35 -26.40 32.82 35.24
N LEU A 36 -25.35 32.04 35.47
CA LEU A 36 -25.40 30.92 36.40
C LEU A 36 -24.01 30.79 37.04
N SER A 37 -24.06 30.64 38.35
CA SER A 37 -23.01 30.77 39.34
C SER A 37 -22.03 29.61 39.37
N LEU A 38 -20.80 29.97 39.75
CA LEU A 38 -19.74 29.16 40.37
C LEU A 38 -20.23 27.99 41.22
N LEU A 39 -19.53 26.86 41.13
CA LEU A 39 -19.14 26.04 42.28
C LEU A 39 -17.85 25.28 41.96
N SER A 40 -16.80 25.66 42.67
CA SER A 40 -15.49 25.02 42.80
C SER A 40 -15.56 23.83 43.76
N ALA A 41 -14.90 22.71 43.44
CA ALA A 41 -14.42 21.76 44.44
C ALA A 41 -13.17 21.03 43.93
N SER A 42 -12.08 21.17 44.67
CA SER A 42 -10.81 20.44 44.55
C SER A 42 -10.79 19.28 45.58
N PRO A 43 -9.80 18.36 45.51
CA PRO A 43 -9.99 16.94 45.80
C PRO A 43 -9.75 16.54 47.27
N GLN A 44 -10.40 15.46 47.71
CA GLN A 44 -10.05 14.77 48.95
C GLN A 44 -9.29 13.47 48.65
N GLU A 45 -8.17 13.34 49.36
CA GLU A 45 -7.38 12.14 49.57
C GLU A 45 -8.22 11.02 50.19
N LEU A 46 -7.96 9.77 49.80
CA LEU A 46 -8.15 8.62 50.67
C LEU A 46 -7.12 7.53 50.35
N CYS A 47 -6.18 7.43 51.28
CA CYS A 47 -5.17 6.40 51.42
C CYS A 47 -5.81 5.11 51.94
N LEU A 48 -5.55 3.96 51.31
CA LEU A 48 -5.64 2.65 51.94
C LEU A 48 -4.52 1.73 51.45
N ARG A 49 -3.69 1.31 52.41
CA ARG A 49 -2.61 0.32 52.30
C ARG A 49 -3.15 -1.07 51.96
N SER A 50 -2.41 -1.82 51.15
CA SER A 50 -2.22 -3.27 51.35
C SER A 50 -0.84 -3.70 50.86
N GLN A 51 -0.16 -4.47 51.71
CA GLN A 51 1.22 -4.93 51.58
C GLN A 51 1.35 -6.13 50.62
N ARG A 52 2.48 -6.25 49.92
CA ARG A 52 3.41 -7.41 50.05
C ARG A 52 4.68 -7.29 49.18
N LYS A 53 5.81 -7.25 49.91
CA LYS A 53 7.15 -7.82 49.70
C LYS A 53 7.91 -7.58 48.38
N SER A 54 8.95 -6.75 48.50
CA SER A 54 10.15 -6.71 47.68
C SER A 54 11.16 -7.80 48.07
N VAL A 55 11.96 -8.23 47.09
CA VAL A 55 13.30 -8.80 47.33
C VAL A 55 14.25 -7.99 46.45
N GLN A 56 15.17 -7.26 47.07
CA GLN A 56 16.36 -6.66 46.47
C GLN A 56 17.57 -7.45 46.97
N SER A 57 18.51 -7.75 46.08
CA SER A 57 19.89 -8.06 46.45
C SER A 57 20.79 -7.04 45.77
N SER A 58 21.42 -6.22 46.59
CA SER A 58 22.45 -5.23 46.27
C SER A 58 23.84 -5.85 46.45
N VAL A 59 24.79 -5.53 45.56
CA VAL A 59 26.23 -5.51 45.86
C VAL A 59 26.85 -4.33 45.11
N VAL A 60 27.65 -3.55 45.84
CA VAL A 60 28.38 -2.35 45.40
C VAL A 60 29.89 -2.60 45.61
N LEU A 61 30.72 -1.86 44.86
CA LEU A 61 32.16 -1.57 45.06
C LEU A 61 33.13 -2.68 44.58
N GLN A 62 34.30 -2.42 43.99
CA GLN A 62 35.06 -1.20 43.68
C GLN A 62 36.23 -1.54 42.73
N ASP A 63 36.69 -0.51 41.99
CA ASP A 63 38.06 -0.15 41.61
C ASP A 63 39.14 -1.21 41.26
N GLY A 64 39.86 -0.97 40.16
CA GLY A 64 41.22 -1.52 39.99
C GLY A 64 41.74 -1.47 38.56
N ALA A 65 42.61 -0.50 38.28
CA ALA A 65 43.17 -0.19 36.98
C ALA A 65 44.38 -1.06 36.55
N VAL A 66 44.77 -0.84 35.28
CA VAL A 66 46.13 -0.89 34.69
C VAL A 66 46.46 -2.01 33.69
N VAL A 67 46.43 -1.60 32.41
CA VAL A 67 47.46 -1.64 31.34
C VAL A 67 48.41 -2.86 31.26
N VAL A 68 48.54 -3.46 30.06
CA VAL A 68 49.79 -3.58 29.25
C VAL A 68 49.75 -4.79 28.28
N THR A 69 49.63 -4.44 27.00
CA THR A 69 50.32 -4.93 25.77
C THR A 69 50.35 -6.41 25.34
N ASN A 70 49.95 -6.54 24.07
CA ASN A 70 50.65 -7.18 22.94
C ASN A 70 50.61 -8.70 22.71
N SER A 71 50.36 -8.96 21.42
CA SER A 71 50.85 -10.03 20.55
C SER A 71 50.02 -11.31 20.41
N SER A 72 49.77 -11.60 19.13
CA SER A 72 49.09 -12.73 18.49
C SER A 72 50.02 -13.96 18.36
N PRO A 73 49.69 -14.99 17.55
CA PRO A 73 48.56 -15.94 17.57
C PRO A 73 49.09 -17.41 17.62
N ILE A 74 48.20 -18.40 17.36
CA ILE A 74 48.47 -19.79 16.89
C ILE A 74 48.23 -20.91 17.93
N GLU A 75 47.04 -21.50 17.82
CA GLU A 75 46.77 -22.91 17.48
C GLU A 75 47.31 -24.06 18.36
N LYS A 76 46.34 -24.84 18.89
CA LYS A 76 46.22 -26.32 18.99
C LYS A 76 46.09 -26.95 20.38
N LEU A 77 45.19 -27.94 20.39
CA LEU A 77 44.92 -29.05 21.32
C LEU A 77 43.88 -28.74 22.42
N LYS A 78 42.59 -29.04 22.19
CA LYS A 78 41.90 -30.36 22.30
C LYS A 78 41.95 -30.96 23.70
N ASP A 79 40.85 -30.82 24.43
CA ASP A 79 39.85 -31.89 24.71
C ASP A 79 39.28 -31.75 26.13
N GLY A 80 37.95 -31.82 26.24
CA GLY A 80 37.31 -32.25 27.48
C GLY A 80 36.00 -31.54 27.86
N LEU A 81 34.90 -32.24 27.60
CA LEU A 81 33.69 -32.35 28.44
C LEU A 81 32.50 -31.40 28.19
N LEU A 82 31.53 -31.99 27.46
CA LEU A 82 30.14 -32.29 27.86
C LEU A 82 29.07 -31.76 26.88
N SER A 83 28.59 -32.72 26.10
CA SER A 83 27.46 -32.73 25.17
C SER A 83 26.17 -33.19 25.87
N ILE A 84 25.01 -32.60 25.52
CA ILE A 84 23.67 -33.23 25.47
C ILE A 84 22.84 -32.46 24.39
N PRO A 85 21.98 -33.13 23.58
CA PRO A 85 21.84 -32.87 22.15
C PRO A 85 20.55 -32.17 21.72
N SER A 86 20.61 -31.49 20.58
CA SER A 86 19.45 -31.16 19.75
C SER A 86 19.56 -31.95 18.44
N GLN A 87 18.55 -32.77 18.17
CA GLN A 87 18.46 -33.65 17.01
C GLN A 87 18.45 -32.85 15.70
N GLU A 88 19.59 -32.89 15.01
CA GLU A 88 19.70 -32.63 13.59
C GLU A 88 19.26 -33.89 12.83
N VAL A 89 18.19 -33.76 12.03
CA VAL A 89 17.96 -34.66 10.90
C VAL A 89 18.68 -34.04 9.71
N VAL A 90 19.99 -34.28 9.62
CA VAL A 90 20.77 -34.03 8.41
C VAL A 90 20.50 -35.21 7.48
N ALA A 91 19.65 -34.99 6.48
CA ALA A 91 19.65 -35.82 5.28
C ALA A 91 20.82 -35.36 4.40
N GLU A 92 21.84 -36.21 4.30
CA GLU A 92 22.89 -36.09 3.30
C GLU A 92 22.27 -36.12 1.90
N LEU A 93 22.31 -35.00 1.18
CA LEU A 93 22.23 -34.96 -0.27
C LEU A 93 23.29 -33.96 -0.77
N GLY A 94 24.08 -34.45 -1.74
CA GLY A 94 25.31 -33.83 -2.21
C GLY A 94 25.18 -32.43 -2.80
N GLY A 95 26.34 -31.78 -2.90
CA GLY A 95 26.51 -30.41 -3.36
C GLY A 95 25.86 -30.10 -4.71
N GLY A 96 24.93 -29.16 -4.65
CA GLY A 96 24.50 -28.28 -5.71
C GLY A 96 23.68 -27.18 -5.04
N GLU A 97 24.03 -25.91 -5.22
CA GLU A 97 23.03 -24.87 -4.96
C GLU A 97 21.81 -25.24 -5.80
N HIS A 98 20.70 -25.63 -5.15
CA HIS A 98 19.45 -25.85 -5.88
C HIS A 98 19.05 -24.48 -6.45
N GLU A 99 19.46 -24.18 -7.69
CA GLU A 99 19.08 -22.97 -8.40
C GLU A 99 17.56 -22.83 -8.29
N SER A 100 17.09 -21.77 -7.64
CA SER A 100 15.66 -21.48 -7.55
C SER A 100 15.21 -20.67 -8.76
N THR A 101 13.95 -20.81 -9.13
CA THR A 101 13.32 -20.05 -10.23
C THR A 101 12.01 -19.45 -9.77
N VAL A 102 11.63 -18.31 -10.35
CA VAL A 102 10.34 -17.66 -10.10
C VAL A 102 9.48 -17.65 -11.37
N SER A 103 8.32 -18.30 -11.30
CA SER A 103 7.30 -18.26 -12.33
C SER A 103 6.22 -17.24 -11.95
N ILE A 104 6.09 -16.15 -12.72
CA ILE A 104 5.12 -15.08 -12.48
C ILE A 104 3.98 -15.20 -13.49
N THR A 105 2.78 -15.52 -13.02
CA THR A 105 1.58 -15.58 -13.85
C THR A 105 0.73 -14.34 -13.66
N VAL A 106 0.59 -13.52 -14.71
CA VAL A 106 -0.33 -12.37 -14.76
C VAL A 106 -1.68 -12.83 -15.29
N VAL A 107 -2.60 -13.13 -14.38
CA VAL A 107 -3.98 -13.52 -14.70
C VAL A 107 -4.75 -12.26 -15.09
N GLY A 108 -5.42 -12.27 -16.24
CA GLY A 108 -6.00 -11.07 -16.85
C GLY A 108 -5.00 -10.25 -17.67
N ALA A 109 -3.97 -10.88 -18.24
CA ALA A 109 -2.90 -10.19 -18.97
C ALA A 109 -3.34 -9.35 -20.17
N SER A 110 -4.52 -9.60 -20.74
CA SER A 110 -5.08 -8.77 -21.81
C SER A 110 -5.71 -7.46 -21.34
N GLY A 111 -5.85 -7.26 -20.02
CA GLY A 111 -6.47 -6.09 -19.40
C GLY A 111 -5.57 -4.85 -19.33
N ASP A 112 -6.19 -3.73 -19.00
CA ASP A 112 -5.54 -2.41 -18.96
C ASP A 112 -4.51 -2.27 -17.83
N LEU A 113 -4.81 -2.81 -16.64
CA LEU A 113 -3.89 -2.78 -15.50
C LEU A 113 -2.61 -3.56 -15.80
N ALA A 114 -2.74 -4.75 -16.39
CA ALA A 114 -1.60 -5.57 -16.80
C ALA A 114 -0.67 -4.81 -17.75
N LYS A 115 -1.24 -4.24 -18.81
CA LYS A 115 -0.53 -3.45 -19.84
C LYS A 115 0.14 -2.21 -19.28
N LYS A 116 -0.60 -1.39 -18.55
CA LYS A 116 -0.16 -0.04 -18.16
C LYS A 116 0.68 -0.02 -16.89
N LYS A 117 0.63 -1.09 -16.06
CA LYS A 117 1.27 -1.11 -14.73
C LYS A 117 2.08 -2.37 -14.46
N ILE A 118 1.50 -3.56 -14.59
CA ILE A 118 2.15 -4.80 -14.11
C ILE A 118 3.38 -5.15 -14.95
N PHE A 119 3.24 -5.28 -16.28
CA PHE A 119 4.38 -5.60 -17.13
C PHE A 119 5.47 -4.51 -17.10
N PRO A 120 5.15 -3.21 -17.15
CA PRO A 120 6.14 -2.15 -16.94
C PRO A 120 6.86 -2.24 -15.59
N ALA A 121 6.16 -2.57 -14.50
CA ALA A 121 6.78 -2.75 -13.18
C ALA A 121 7.72 -3.96 -13.13
N LEU A 122 7.32 -5.09 -13.72
CA LEU A 122 8.16 -6.27 -13.84
C LEU A 122 9.40 -6.00 -14.70
N PHE A 123 9.26 -5.23 -15.79
CA PHE A 123 10.40 -4.80 -16.59
C PHE A 123 11.33 -3.88 -15.81
N ALA A 124 10.79 -2.96 -15.00
CA ALA A 124 11.61 -2.10 -14.15
C ALA A 124 12.42 -2.92 -13.13
N LEU A 125 11.81 -3.91 -12.48
CA LEU A 125 12.51 -4.83 -11.58
C LEU A 125 13.60 -5.64 -12.31
N TYR A 126 13.32 -6.11 -13.53
CA TYR A 126 14.32 -6.78 -14.37
C TYR A 126 15.48 -5.84 -14.70
N TYR A 127 15.17 -4.62 -15.13
CA TYR A 127 16.13 -3.61 -15.57
C TYR A 127 17.07 -3.18 -14.43
N GLU A 128 16.58 -3.23 -13.18
CA GLU A 128 17.37 -2.93 -11.98
C GLU A 128 18.09 -4.14 -11.37
N GLY A 129 17.89 -5.34 -11.94
CA GLY A 129 18.48 -6.56 -11.41
C GLY A 129 17.83 -7.06 -10.12
N CYS A 130 16.60 -6.63 -9.83
CA CYS A 130 15.83 -7.04 -8.65
C CYS A 130 15.03 -8.34 -8.86
N LEU A 131 14.97 -8.87 -10.08
CA LEU A 131 14.43 -10.20 -10.35
C LEU A 131 15.55 -11.26 -10.21
N PRO A 132 15.22 -12.48 -9.73
CA PRO A 132 16.18 -13.58 -9.69
C PRO A 132 16.79 -13.88 -11.07
N GLN A 133 17.93 -14.55 -11.10
CA GLN A 133 18.59 -14.93 -12.36
C GLN A 133 17.65 -15.75 -13.26
N HIS A 134 16.95 -16.72 -12.66
CA HIS A 134 15.96 -17.57 -13.33
C HIS A 134 14.54 -17.10 -12.99
N PHE A 135 13.84 -16.57 -13.99
CA PHE A 135 12.42 -16.28 -13.88
C PHE A 135 11.74 -16.43 -15.24
N THR A 136 10.44 -16.67 -15.21
CA THR A 136 9.59 -16.73 -16.40
C THR A 136 8.28 -15.99 -16.12
N ILE A 137 7.75 -15.29 -17.12
CA ILE A 137 6.49 -14.55 -17.01
C ILE A 137 5.46 -15.16 -17.95
N TYR A 138 4.30 -15.54 -17.42
CA TYR A 138 3.15 -16.00 -18.18
C TYR A 138 2.01 -14.98 -18.11
N GLY A 139 1.56 -14.49 -19.27
CA GLY A 139 0.25 -13.89 -19.39
C GLY A 139 -0.83 -14.97 -19.49
N TYR A 140 -1.89 -14.86 -18.71
CA TYR A 140 -3.02 -15.79 -18.75
C TYR A 140 -4.34 -15.02 -18.92
N ALA A 141 -5.09 -15.29 -19.99
CA ALA A 141 -6.44 -14.73 -20.15
C ALA A 141 -7.30 -15.55 -21.13
N ARG A 142 -8.61 -15.21 -21.19
CA ARG A 142 -9.57 -15.83 -22.12
C ARG A 142 -9.32 -15.48 -23.59
N SER A 143 -8.73 -14.31 -23.83
CA SER A 143 -8.43 -13.83 -25.18
C SER A 143 -7.42 -14.75 -25.85
N LYS A 144 -7.71 -15.25 -27.05
CA LYS A 144 -6.74 -16.00 -27.85
C LYS A 144 -5.65 -15.04 -28.31
N MET A 145 -4.42 -15.32 -27.89
CA MET A 145 -3.25 -14.52 -28.23
C MET A 145 -2.02 -15.43 -28.27
N THR A 146 -1.07 -15.12 -29.14
CA THR A 146 0.22 -15.80 -29.24
C THR A 146 1.27 -15.11 -28.35
N ASP A 147 2.40 -15.78 -28.09
CA ASP A 147 3.53 -15.17 -27.38
C ASP A 147 4.03 -13.90 -28.09
N GLY A 148 4.07 -13.91 -29.42
CA GLY A 148 4.49 -12.76 -30.24
C GLY A 148 3.56 -11.56 -30.08
N GLU A 149 2.25 -11.80 -30.08
CA GLU A 149 1.26 -10.75 -29.86
C GLU A 149 1.30 -10.20 -28.43
N LEU A 150 1.52 -11.05 -27.41
CA LEU A 150 1.75 -10.58 -26.03
C LEU A 150 2.96 -9.66 -25.98
N ARG A 151 4.10 -10.11 -26.53
CA ARG A 151 5.35 -9.35 -26.52
C ARG A 151 5.21 -8.01 -27.24
N HIS A 152 4.52 -7.99 -28.38
CA HIS A 152 4.24 -6.76 -29.12
C HIS A 152 3.31 -5.81 -28.34
N MET A 153 2.34 -6.35 -27.62
CA MET A 153 1.44 -5.56 -26.79
C MET A 153 2.17 -4.96 -25.58
N VAL A 154 3.00 -5.75 -24.92
CA VAL A 154 3.80 -5.31 -23.76
C VAL A 154 4.85 -4.29 -24.18
N SER A 155 5.58 -4.53 -25.28
CA SER A 155 6.69 -3.65 -25.72
C SER A 155 6.28 -2.19 -25.94
N LYS A 156 5.03 -1.94 -26.35
CA LYS A 156 4.48 -0.58 -26.51
C LYS A 156 4.39 0.23 -25.22
N THR A 157 4.41 -0.45 -24.07
CA THR A 157 4.24 0.15 -22.74
C THR A 157 5.51 0.16 -21.91
N LEU A 158 6.56 -0.54 -22.36
CA LEU A 158 7.83 -0.60 -21.66
C LEU A 158 8.61 0.70 -21.90
N THR A 159 9.14 1.27 -20.82
CA THR A 159 9.97 2.46 -20.86
C THR A 159 11.27 2.21 -20.13
N CYS A 160 12.37 2.68 -20.71
CA CYS A 160 13.69 2.64 -20.08
C CYS A 160 13.76 3.71 -18.98
N ARG A 161 14.38 3.37 -17.84
CA ARG A 161 14.76 4.42 -16.86
C ARG A 161 15.93 5.24 -17.41
N ILE A 162 15.98 6.51 -17.01
CA ILE A 162 16.80 7.55 -17.65
C ILE A 162 18.31 7.34 -17.45
N ASP A 163 18.72 6.61 -16.41
CA ASP A 163 20.08 6.70 -15.85
C ASP A 163 21.07 5.63 -16.35
N LYS A 164 20.62 4.59 -17.07
CA LYS A 164 21.51 3.54 -17.64
C LYS A 164 21.36 3.44 -19.16
N ARG A 165 21.74 4.48 -19.89
CA ARG A 165 21.52 4.63 -21.36
C ARG A 165 22.35 3.73 -22.28
N ALA A 166 23.03 2.71 -21.77
CA ALA A 166 23.62 1.66 -22.60
C ALA A 166 22.70 0.42 -22.54
N ASN A 167 22.30 -0.11 -23.70
CA ASN A 167 21.65 -1.42 -23.87
C ASN A 167 20.16 -1.57 -23.49
N CYS A 168 19.37 -0.50 -23.49
CA CYS A 168 17.94 -0.66 -23.18
C CYS A 168 17.18 -1.56 -24.17
N SER A 169 17.44 -1.43 -25.48
CA SER A 169 16.78 -2.29 -26.49
C SER A 169 17.09 -3.76 -26.26
N GLU A 170 18.35 -4.08 -26.00
CA GLU A 170 18.80 -5.45 -25.69
C GLU A 170 18.13 -5.97 -24.42
N LYS A 171 18.11 -5.18 -23.33
CA LYS A 171 17.42 -5.56 -22.09
C LYS A 171 15.93 -5.78 -22.29
N MET A 172 15.28 -4.95 -23.09
CA MET A 172 13.88 -5.11 -23.43
C MET A 172 13.64 -6.41 -24.21
N GLU A 173 14.48 -6.71 -25.20
CA GLU A 173 14.39 -7.95 -25.97
C GLU A 173 14.65 -9.20 -25.09
N GLU A 174 15.66 -9.17 -24.22
CA GLU A 174 15.94 -10.24 -23.25
C GLU A 174 14.76 -10.49 -22.32
N PHE A 175 14.14 -9.42 -21.80
CA PHE A 175 12.96 -9.51 -20.94
C PHE A 175 11.78 -10.12 -21.70
N LEU A 176 11.49 -9.61 -22.90
CA LEU A 176 10.36 -10.08 -23.71
C LEU A 176 10.52 -11.55 -24.12
N LYS A 177 11.75 -12.05 -24.32
CA LYS A 177 12.02 -13.48 -24.56
C LYS A 177 11.57 -14.38 -23.40
N ARG A 178 11.47 -13.84 -22.18
CA ARG A 178 10.98 -14.54 -20.98
C ARG A 178 9.47 -14.41 -20.75
N CYS A 179 8.77 -13.67 -21.62
CA CYS A 179 7.32 -13.51 -21.59
C CYS A 179 6.64 -14.48 -22.55
N PHE A 180 5.72 -15.28 -22.00
CA PHE A 180 4.92 -16.29 -22.69
C PHE A 180 3.44 -16.06 -22.39
N TYR A 181 2.57 -16.64 -23.21
CA TYR A 181 1.13 -16.50 -23.07
C TYR A 181 0.43 -17.86 -23.07
N HIS A 182 -0.58 -17.99 -22.22
CA HIS A 182 -1.46 -19.14 -22.18
C HIS A 182 -2.92 -18.69 -22.20
N THR A 183 -3.71 -19.25 -23.13
CA THR A 183 -5.14 -18.97 -23.21
C THR A 183 -5.90 -19.94 -22.31
N GLY A 184 -6.80 -19.45 -21.47
CA GLY A 184 -7.61 -20.30 -20.61
C GLY A 184 -8.75 -19.57 -19.91
N GLN A 185 -9.69 -20.35 -19.37
CA GLN A 185 -10.81 -19.87 -18.56
C GLN A 185 -10.41 -19.84 -17.07
N TYR A 186 -10.80 -18.78 -16.38
CA TYR A 186 -10.40 -18.54 -14.99
C TYR A 186 -11.01 -19.52 -13.98
N ASP A 187 -12.09 -20.20 -14.35
CA ASP A 187 -12.87 -21.15 -13.55
C ASP A 187 -12.67 -22.62 -13.98
N SER A 188 -11.79 -22.90 -14.94
CA SER A 188 -11.53 -24.26 -15.43
C SER A 188 -10.26 -24.84 -14.83
N GLN A 189 -10.43 -25.92 -14.07
CA GLN A 189 -9.33 -26.68 -13.51
C GLN A 189 -8.43 -27.27 -14.61
N GLU A 190 -9.00 -27.76 -15.70
CA GLU A 190 -8.27 -28.35 -16.83
C GLU A 190 -7.32 -27.34 -17.49
N HIS A 191 -7.77 -26.09 -17.64
CA HIS A 191 -6.92 -25.02 -18.18
C HIS A 191 -5.78 -24.64 -17.22
N PHE A 192 -5.98 -24.71 -15.90
CA PHE A 192 -4.90 -24.49 -14.94
C PHE A 192 -3.91 -25.66 -14.88
N VAL A 193 -4.36 -26.90 -15.08
CA VAL A 193 -3.46 -28.06 -15.27
C VAL A 193 -2.62 -27.88 -16.53
N ALA A 194 -3.21 -27.39 -17.62
CA ALA A 194 -2.47 -27.08 -18.85
C ALA A 194 -1.43 -25.97 -18.64
N LEU A 195 -1.77 -24.93 -17.86
CA LEU A 195 -0.83 -23.90 -17.44
C LEU A 195 0.30 -24.47 -16.60
N ASP A 196 0.01 -25.30 -15.58
CA ASP A 196 1.03 -25.94 -14.73
C ASP A 196 2.06 -26.73 -15.54
N LYS A 197 1.60 -27.48 -16.55
CA LYS A 197 2.50 -28.19 -17.47
C LYS A 197 3.48 -27.23 -18.15
N LYS A 198 3.01 -26.07 -18.60
CA LYS A 198 3.84 -25.02 -19.21
C LYS A 198 4.80 -24.38 -18.22
N LEU A 199 4.37 -24.12 -16.99
CA LEU A 199 5.25 -23.63 -15.93
C LEU A 199 6.39 -24.63 -15.67
N LYS A 200 6.08 -25.92 -15.52
CA LYS A 200 7.07 -26.99 -15.29
C LYS A 200 8.09 -27.14 -16.41
N GLU A 201 7.66 -26.99 -17.67
CA GLU A 201 8.55 -27.01 -18.85
C GLU A 201 9.67 -25.96 -18.72
N HIS A 202 9.37 -24.75 -18.22
CA HIS A 202 10.35 -23.67 -18.04
C HIS A 202 11.08 -23.69 -16.69
N GLU A 203 10.48 -24.30 -15.66
CA GLU A 203 11.12 -24.48 -14.36
C GLU A 203 12.31 -25.44 -14.45
N GLY A 204 12.23 -26.47 -15.31
CA GLY A 204 13.36 -27.33 -15.65
C GLY A 204 13.91 -28.13 -14.45
N GLY A 205 13.04 -28.51 -13.51
CA GLY A 205 13.40 -29.29 -12.32
C GLY A 205 14.00 -28.49 -11.16
N ARG A 206 14.14 -27.16 -11.31
CA ARG A 206 14.57 -26.24 -10.24
C ARG A 206 13.56 -26.17 -9.09
N LEU A 207 14.01 -25.67 -7.93
CA LEU A 207 13.08 -25.25 -6.88
C LEU A 207 12.23 -24.10 -7.42
N SER A 208 10.93 -24.33 -7.58
CA SER A 208 10.06 -23.39 -8.27
C SER A 208 9.21 -22.59 -7.29
N ASN A 209 9.31 -21.27 -7.37
CA ASN A 209 8.45 -20.35 -6.65
C ASN A 209 7.44 -19.77 -7.62
N ARG A 210 6.16 -19.73 -7.25
CA ARG A 210 5.08 -19.32 -8.15
C ARG A 210 4.32 -18.13 -7.60
N LEU A 211 4.23 -17.07 -8.41
CA LEU A 211 3.52 -15.84 -8.08
C LEU A 211 2.35 -15.66 -9.06
N PHE A 212 1.13 -15.65 -8.55
CA PHE A 212 -0.07 -15.37 -9.34
C PHE A 212 -0.55 -13.95 -9.07
N TYR A 213 -0.49 -13.07 -10.08
CA TYR A 213 -1.03 -11.72 -10.00
C TYR A 213 -2.43 -11.69 -10.61
N LEU A 214 -3.46 -11.45 -9.80
CA LEU A 214 -4.85 -11.41 -10.24
C LEU A 214 -5.26 -10.01 -10.69
N SER A 215 -5.02 -9.71 -11.97
CA SER A 215 -5.49 -8.49 -12.65
C SER A 215 -6.85 -8.73 -13.32
N ILE A 216 -7.81 -9.27 -12.56
CA ILE A 216 -9.15 -9.64 -13.02
C ILE A 216 -10.24 -9.00 -12.14
N PRO A 217 -11.50 -8.96 -12.59
CA PRO A 217 -12.61 -8.51 -11.76
C PRO A 217 -12.81 -9.36 -10.49
N PRO A 218 -13.31 -8.77 -9.39
CA PRO A 218 -13.37 -9.40 -8.08
C PRO A 218 -14.30 -10.62 -8.01
N ASN A 219 -15.31 -10.68 -8.88
CA ASN A 219 -16.25 -11.81 -8.94
C ASN A 219 -15.61 -13.11 -9.43
N ILE A 220 -14.38 -13.07 -9.94
CA ILE A 220 -13.65 -14.23 -10.49
C ILE A 220 -12.43 -14.59 -9.62
N PHE A 221 -12.12 -13.79 -8.58
CA PHE A 221 -10.94 -14.04 -7.74
C PHE A 221 -10.95 -15.43 -7.10
N VAL A 222 -12.08 -15.81 -6.50
CA VAL A 222 -12.18 -17.07 -5.76
C VAL A 222 -12.00 -18.27 -6.69
N ASP A 223 -12.61 -18.23 -7.88
CA ASP A 223 -12.50 -19.31 -8.87
C ASP A 223 -11.06 -19.44 -9.38
N ALA A 224 -10.42 -18.32 -9.74
CA ALA A 224 -9.03 -18.32 -10.18
C ALA A 224 -8.07 -18.82 -9.08
N VAL A 225 -8.28 -18.41 -7.83
CA VAL A 225 -7.49 -18.87 -6.68
C VAL A 225 -7.69 -20.36 -6.43
N LYS A 226 -8.94 -20.84 -6.47
CA LYS A 226 -9.27 -22.25 -6.33
C LYS A 226 -8.53 -23.09 -7.36
N CYS A 227 -8.62 -22.72 -8.64
CA CYS A 227 -7.97 -23.45 -9.72
C CYS A 227 -6.44 -23.35 -9.65
N ALA A 228 -5.88 -22.18 -9.31
CA ALA A 228 -4.45 -22.00 -9.14
C ALA A 228 -3.90 -22.84 -7.98
N SER A 229 -4.55 -22.79 -6.82
CA SER A 229 -4.15 -23.54 -5.63
C SER A 229 -4.25 -25.05 -5.85
N SER A 230 -5.34 -25.55 -6.44
CA SER A 230 -5.53 -27.00 -6.61
C SER A 230 -4.70 -27.62 -7.72
N SER A 231 -4.29 -26.84 -8.73
CA SER A 231 -3.80 -27.41 -10.00
C SER A 231 -2.49 -26.81 -10.51
N ALA A 232 -2.12 -25.62 -10.05
CA ALA A 232 -0.92 -24.91 -10.51
C ALA A 232 -0.06 -24.34 -9.36
N SER A 233 -0.28 -24.80 -8.13
CA SER A 233 0.61 -24.48 -7.02
C SER A 233 1.98 -25.12 -7.23
N SER A 234 3.01 -24.49 -6.68
CA SER A 234 4.34 -25.13 -6.63
C SER A 234 4.32 -26.32 -5.68
N LEU A 235 5.05 -27.37 -6.05
CA LEU A 235 5.28 -28.56 -5.22
C LEU A 235 6.58 -28.49 -4.41
N SER A 236 7.53 -27.65 -4.83
CA SER A 236 8.89 -27.60 -4.24
C SER A 236 9.24 -26.26 -3.59
N GLY A 237 8.55 -25.18 -3.96
CA GLY A 237 8.75 -23.84 -3.40
C GLY A 237 7.44 -23.20 -2.98
N TRP A 238 7.46 -21.89 -2.72
CA TRP A 238 6.26 -21.17 -2.28
C TRP A 238 5.31 -20.85 -3.43
N THR A 239 4.03 -20.73 -3.10
CA THR A 239 3.00 -20.15 -3.98
C THR A 239 2.42 -18.92 -3.30
N ARG A 240 2.41 -17.79 -3.99
CA ARG A 240 1.85 -16.52 -3.49
C ARG A 240 0.89 -15.94 -4.50
N VAL A 241 -0.14 -15.28 -4.02
CA VAL A 241 -1.19 -14.68 -4.83
C VAL A 241 -1.32 -13.20 -4.48
N ILE A 242 -1.19 -12.35 -5.50
CA ILE A 242 -1.45 -10.91 -5.40
C ILE A 242 -2.88 -10.64 -5.86
N VAL A 243 -3.66 -9.98 -5.00
CA VAL A 243 -5.06 -9.63 -5.26
C VAL A 243 -5.27 -8.13 -5.20
N GLU A 244 -6.04 -7.61 -6.15
CA GLU A 244 -6.35 -6.18 -6.29
C GLU A 244 -7.67 -5.79 -5.63
N LYS A 245 -7.80 -4.50 -5.28
CA LYS A 245 -9.08 -3.96 -4.80
C LYS A 245 -10.14 -4.04 -5.91
N PRO A 246 -11.44 -4.21 -5.58
CA PRO A 246 -12.07 -4.08 -4.26
C PRO A 246 -12.14 -5.39 -3.45
N PHE A 247 -11.92 -5.30 -2.14
CA PHE A 247 -11.98 -6.42 -1.20
C PHE A 247 -13.35 -6.53 -0.50
N GLY A 248 -14.42 -6.60 -1.30
CA GLY A 248 -15.80 -6.45 -0.84
C GLY A 248 -16.28 -5.00 -0.85
N ARG A 249 -17.50 -4.77 -0.37
CA ARG A 249 -18.17 -3.45 -0.34
C ARG A 249 -18.52 -2.99 1.08
N ASP A 250 -18.45 -3.90 2.04
CA ASP A 250 -18.73 -3.72 3.45
C ASP A 250 -18.04 -4.83 4.26
N SER A 251 -18.16 -4.77 5.59
CA SER A 251 -17.56 -5.76 6.49
C SER A 251 -18.01 -7.20 6.19
N LYS A 252 -19.29 -7.42 5.89
CA LYS A 252 -19.87 -8.76 5.64
C LYS A 252 -19.31 -9.38 4.35
N THR A 253 -19.33 -8.63 3.26
CA THR A 253 -18.83 -9.08 1.96
C THR A 253 -17.31 -9.21 1.94
N SER A 254 -16.59 -8.36 2.67
CA SER A 254 -15.14 -8.48 2.84
C SER A 254 -14.74 -9.72 3.64
N ALA A 255 -15.47 -10.02 4.72
CA ALA A 255 -15.28 -11.24 5.50
C ALA A 255 -15.58 -12.49 4.67
N ALA A 256 -16.66 -12.48 3.89
CA ALA A 256 -17.00 -13.58 2.99
C ALA A 256 -15.89 -13.83 1.96
N LEU A 257 -15.37 -12.78 1.30
CA LEU A 257 -14.24 -12.90 0.38
C LEU A 257 -12.99 -13.46 1.09
N THR A 258 -12.68 -12.95 2.27
CA THR A 258 -11.51 -13.41 3.05
C THR A 258 -11.63 -14.88 3.42
N ASN A 259 -12.79 -15.32 3.89
CA ASN A 259 -13.03 -16.72 4.25
C ASN A 259 -12.92 -17.63 3.03
N SER A 260 -13.44 -17.20 1.87
CA SER A 260 -13.31 -17.95 0.62
C SER A 260 -11.87 -18.09 0.15
N LEU A 261 -11.05 -17.03 0.27
CA LEU A 261 -9.62 -17.10 -0.06
C LEU A 261 -8.86 -18.01 0.90
N LYS A 262 -9.15 -17.92 2.21
CA LYS A 262 -8.53 -18.75 3.25
C LYS A 262 -8.84 -20.25 3.13
N HIS A 263 -9.85 -20.62 2.35
CA HIS A 263 -10.12 -22.03 2.07
C HIS A 263 -9.04 -22.67 1.15
N TYR A 264 -8.28 -21.85 0.42
CA TYR A 264 -7.33 -22.32 -0.59
C TYR A 264 -5.90 -21.80 -0.37
N LEU A 265 -5.72 -20.79 0.47
CA LEU A 265 -4.44 -20.11 0.70
C LEU A 265 -4.27 -19.80 2.19
N GLU A 266 -3.05 -19.93 2.66
CA GLU A 266 -2.62 -19.42 3.96
C GLU A 266 -2.43 -17.89 3.91
N GLU A 267 -2.48 -17.23 5.07
CA GLU A 267 -2.44 -15.76 5.13
C GLU A 267 -1.11 -15.16 4.60
N ASP A 268 0.01 -15.86 4.77
CA ASP A 268 1.33 -15.48 4.26
C ASP A 268 1.48 -15.68 2.74
N GLN A 269 0.52 -16.36 2.11
CA GLN A 269 0.43 -16.51 0.66
C GLN A 269 -0.40 -15.40 0.00
N ILE A 270 -1.17 -14.61 0.76
CA ILE A 270 -2.12 -13.63 0.21
C ILE A 270 -1.57 -12.20 0.32
N PHE A 271 -1.27 -11.59 -0.83
CA PHE A 271 -0.79 -10.23 -0.93
C PHE A 271 -1.89 -9.31 -1.46
N ARG A 272 -2.57 -8.61 -0.54
CA ARG A 272 -3.65 -7.67 -0.88
C ARG A 272 -3.05 -6.30 -1.22
N ILE A 273 -3.26 -5.83 -2.45
CA ILE A 273 -2.67 -4.58 -2.92
C ILE A 273 -3.47 -3.38 -2.42
N ASP A 274 -2.77 -2.53 -1.68
CA ASP A 274 -3.04 -1.11 -1.60
C ASP A 274 -1.81 -0.37 -2.13
N HIS A 275 -1.92 0.14 -3.38
CA HIS A 275 -0.77 0.74 -4.06
C HIS A 275 -0.26 2.05 -3.43
N TYR A 276 -0.99 2.66 -2.47
CA TYR A 276 -0.47 3.81 -1.73
C TYR A 276 0.62 3.41 -0.75
N LEU A 277 0.62 2.17 -0.26
CA LEU A 277 1.67 1.67 0.62
C LEU A 277 3.03 1.58 -0.07
N GLY A 278 3.06 1.44 -1.40
CA GLY A 278 4.30 1.43 -2.20
C GLY A 278 4.75 2.82 -2.67
N LYS A 279 4.18 3.91 -2.12
CA LYS A 279 4.65 5.27 -2.41
C LYS A 279 5.76 5.62 -1.44
N GLU A 280 6.88 6.10 -1.96
CA GLU A 280 8.08 6.46 -1.21
C GLU A 280 7.80 7.32 0.04
N LEU A 281 6.97 8.35 -0.06
CA LEU A 281 6.62 9.20 1.09
C LEU A 281 5.81 8.47 2.17
N VAL A 282 5.01 7.46 1.79
CA VAL A 282 4.25 6.64 2.74
C VAL A 282 5.18 5.63 3.42
N GLU A 283 6.10 5.00 2.68
CA GLU A 283 7.12 4.12 3.23
C GLU A 283 8.03 4.84 4.24
N ASN A 284 8.38 6.10 3.93
CA ASN A 284 9.23 6.93 4.79
C ASN A 284 8.58 7.36 6.11
N LEU A 285 7.27 7.17 6.31
CA LEU A 285 6.60 7.53 7.58
C LEU A 285 7.19 6.78 8.77
N SER A 286 7.49 5.48 8.63
CA SER A 286 8.07 4.69 9.72
C SER A 286 9.47 5.18 10.08
N VAL A 287 10.29 5.50 9.07
CA VAL A 287 11.65 6.05 9.27
C VAL A 287 11.58 7.42 9.94
N LEU A 288 10.69 8.29 9.46
CA LEU A 288 10.49 9.62 10.03
C LEU A 288 10.15 9.54 11.53
N ARG A 289 9.25 8.62 11.92
CA ARG A 289 8.74 8.52 13.29
C ARG A 289 9.71 7.83 14.23
N PHE A 290 10.29 6.70 13.83
CA PHE A 290 10.99 5.80 14.75
C PHE A 290 12.51 5.93 14.68
N SER A 291 13.06 6.53 13.63
CA SER A 291 14.52 6.74 13.49
C SER A 291 14.98 8.13 13.94
N ASN A 292 14.06 8.99 14.39
CA ASN A 292 14.36 10.38 14.75
C ASN A 292 13.93 10.68 16.19
N LEU A 293 14.90 10.82 17.09
CA LEU A 293 14.68 11.12 18.52
C LEU A 293 13.91 12.43 18.76
N ILE A 294 13.96 13.37 17.80
CA ILE A 294 13.27 14.66 17.92
C ILE A 294 11.75 14.48 17.72
N PHE A 295 11.32 13.57 16.84
CA PHE A 295 9.91 13.44 16.48
C PHE A 295 9.11 12.54 17.42
N GLU A 296 9.72 11.50 17.96
CA GLU A 296 9.04 10.54 18.86
C GLU A 296 8.26 11.22 20.01
N PRO A 297 8.84 12.14 20.81
CA PRO A 297 8.12 12.74 21.94
C PRO A 297 7.02 13.71 21.49
N LEU A 298 7.21 14.35 20.32
CA LEU A 298 6.25 15.28 19.74
C LEU A 298 5.05 14.58 19.09
N TRP A 299 5.14 13.26 18.86
CA TRP A 299 4.13 12.48 18.15
C TRP A 299 2.99 12.00 19.07
N SER A 300 2.37 12.93 19.81
CA SER A 300 1.33 12.61 20.78
C SER A 300 0.29 13.73 20.94
N ARG A 301 -0.84 13.41 21.56
CA ARG A 301 -1.90 14.35 21.98
C ARG A 301 -1.44 15.56 22.78
N GLN A 302 -0.25 15.51 23.40
CA GLN A 302 0.29 16.64 24.16
C GLN A 302 0.73 17.79 23.24
N TYR A 303 1.12 17.47 22.00
CA TYR A 303 1.70 18.42 21.05
C TYR A 303 0.91 18.53 19.75
N ILE A 304 0.20 17.46 19.36
CA ILE A 304 -0.59 17.42 18.13
C ILE A 304 -2.03 17.83 18.42
N GLN A 305 -2.47 18.94 17.82
CA GLN A 305 -3.85 19.41 17.93
C GLN A 305 -4.81 18.62 17.03
N ASN A 306 -4.41 18.31 15.79
CA ASN A 306 -5.18 17.52 14.83
C ASN A 306 -4.26 16.94 13.75
N VAL A 307 -4.73 15.89 13.08
CA VAL A 307 -4.04 15.26 11.94
C VAL A 307 -4.95 15.30 10.72
N GLN A 308 -4.43 15.65 9.54
CA GLN A 308 -5.24 15.76 8.32
C GLN A 308 -4.72 14.85 7.21
N PHE A 309 -5.59 13.98 6.71
CA PHE A 309 -5.35 13.14 5.53
C PHE A 309 -6.18 13.68 4.40
N ILE A 310 -5.54 14.17 3.34
CA ILE A 310 -6.23 14.82 2.24
C ILE A 310 -5.85 14.14 0.94
N PHE A 311 -6.87 13.69 0.21
CA PHE A 311 -6.77 13.26 -1.17
C PHE A 311 -7.63 14.19 -2.03
N SER A 312 -7.05 14.79 -3.05
CA SER A 312 -7.85 15.50 -4.04
C SER A 312 -7.39 15.24 -5.47
N GLU A 313 -8.37 15.11 -6.35
CA GLU A 313 -8.17 15.04 -7.80
C GLU A 313 -8.83 16.24 -8.46
N ASP A 314 -8.16 16.82 -9.45
CA ASP A 314 -8.61 17.96 -10.24
C ASP A 314 -9.45 17.56 -11.47
N PHE A 315 -9.70 16.27 -11.65
CA PHE A 315 -10.56 15.70 -12.68
C PHE A 315 -11.73 14.92 -12.07
N GLY A 316 -12.78 14.68 -12.86
CA GLY A 316 -14.01 14.01 -12.44
C GLY A 316 -13.90 12.48 -12.55
N THR A 317 -15.00 11.82 -12.89
CA THR A 317 -15.00 10.37 -13.17
C THR A 317 -14.59 10.01 -14.59
N GLU A 318 -14.44 10.98 -15.50
CA GLU A 318 -13.92 10.81 -16.86
C GLU A 318 -14.56 9.63 -17.62
N GLY A 319 -15.90 9.56 -17.63
CA GLY A 319 -16.66 8.50 -18.30
C GLY A 319 -16.67 7.14 -17.59
N ARG A 320 -16.10 7.06 -16.37
CA ARG A 320 -16.18 5.88 -15.48
C ARG A 320 -17.20 6.08 -14.36
N GLY A 321 -18.15 6.99 -14.54
CA GLY A 321 -19.17 7.32 -13.54
C GLY A 321 -19.97 6.09 -13.11
N GLY A 322 -20.47 5.27 -14.04
CA GLY A 322 -21.26 4.09 -13.72
C GLY A 322 -20.52 3.05 -12.86
N TYR A 323 -19.21 2.87 -13.06
CA TYR A 323 -18.41 2.01 -12.17
C TYR A 323 -18.24 2.66 -10.80
N PHE A 324 -17.88 3.95 -10.77
CA PHE A 324 -17.69 4.70 -9.52
C PHE A 324 -18.97 4.76 -8.68
N ASP A 325 -20.15 4.80 -9.31
CA ASP A 325 -21.45 4.89 -8.67
C ASP A 325 -21.75 3.73 -7.71
N HIS A 326 -21.20 2.55 -7.99
CA HIS A 326 -21.36 1.39 -7.10
C HIS A 326 -20.49 1.48 -5.83
N TYR A 327 -19.50 2.36 -5.77
CA TYR A 327 -18.54 2.41 -4.66
C TYR A 327 -18.58 3.74 -3.91
N GLY A 328 -18.53 4.86 -4.64
CA GLY A 328 -18.38 6.20 -4.10
C GLY A 328 -16.99 6.46 -3.51
N ILE A 329 -16.72 7.72 -3.18
CA ILE A 329 -15.38 8.17 -2.76
C ILE A 329 -14.88 7.50 -1.47
N ILE A 330 -15.81 7.14 -0.57
CA ILE A 330 -15.48 6.50 0.71
C ILE A 330 -14.84 5.13 0.48
N ARG A 331 -15.43 4.30 -0.39
CA ARG A 331 -14.88 2.98 -0.71
C ARG A 331 -13.71 3.05 -1.69
N ASP A 332 -13.72 4.01 -2.61
CA ASP A 332 -12.66 4.15 -3.61
C ASP A 332 -11.33 4.55 -2.96
N ILE A 333 -11.36 5.49 -2.00
CA ILE A 333 -10.15 6.15 -1.45
C ILE A 333 -10.04 6.13 0.07
N MET A 334 -11.12 6.46 0.81
CA MET A 334 -11.00 6.68 2.26
C MET A 334 -10.76 5.37 3.02
N GLN A 335 -11.55 4.33 2.72
CA GLN A 335 -11.53 3.05 3.41
C GLN A 335 -10.22 2.28 3.20
N ASN A 336 -9.52 2.52 2.10
CA ASN A 336 -8.26 1.86 1.76
C ASN A 336 -7.06 2.80 1.97
N HIS A 337 -6.73 3.64 1.00
CA HIS A 337 -5.51 4.41 0.92
C HIS A 337 -5.31 5.32 2.13
N LEU A 338 -6.31 6.14 2.46
CA LEU A 338 -6.17 7.08 3.57
C LEU A 338 -6.19 6.38 4.93
N LEU A 339 -6.99 5.31 5.09
CA LEU A 339 -7.01 4.54 6.32
C LEU A 339 -5.70 3.78 6.55
N GLN A 340 -5.04 3.30 5.50
CA GLN A 340 -3.72 2.67 5.58
C GLN A 340 -2.63 3.66 6.02
N ILE A 341 -2.63 4.87 5.44
CA ILE A 341 -1.68 5.93 5.85
C ILE A 341 -1.96 6.36 7.30
N LEU A 342 -3.23 6.49 7.69
CA LEU A 342 -3.63 6.77 9.06
C LEU A 342 -3.08 5.71 10.03
N ALA A 343 -3.25 4.43 9.72
CA ALA A 343 -2.74 3.35 10.56
C ALA A 343 -1.21 3.43 10.73
N LEU A 344 -0.45 3.68 9.65
CA LEU A 344 1.01 3.87 9.72
C LEU A 344 1.41 5.12 10.51
N PHE A 345 0.66 6.21 10.37
CA PHE A 345 0.90 7.46 11.07
C PHE A 345 0.64 7.33 12.58
N ALA A 346 -0.39 6.58 12.95
CA ALA A 346 -0.89 6.52 14.32
C ALA A 346 -0.39 5.33 15.14
N MET A 347 0.21 4.29 14.51
CA MET A 347 0.67 3.08 15.20
C MET A 347 1.72 3.37 16.26
N GLU A 348 1.81 2.55 17.30
CA GLU A 348 2.93 2.64 18.24
C GLU A 348 4.22 2.16 17.56
N THR A 349 5.36 2.37 18.23
CA THR A 349 6.64 1.80 17.80
C THR A 349 6.54 0.28 17.80
N PRO A 350 6.72 -0.38 16.65
CA PRO A 350 6.67 -1.84 16.59
C PRO A 350 7.88 -2.44 17.32
N VAL A 351 7.74 -3.68 17.79
CA VAL A 351 8.81 -4.40 18.49
C VAL A 351 10.03 -4.60 17.60
N SER A 352 9.79 -4.83 16.31
CA SER A 352 10.82 -4.95 15.27
C SER A 352 10.32 -4.38 13.94
N LEU A 353 11.16 -4.44 12.90
CA LEU A 353 10.78 -4.09 11.53
C LEU A 353 10.18 -5.28 10.75
N ASP A 354 9.93 -6.41 11.42
CA ASP A 354 9.28 -7.56 10.80
C ASP A 354 7.84 -7.22 10.41
N ALA A 355 7.39 -7.80 9.29
CA ALA A 355 6.11 -7.46 8.69
C ALA A 355 4.92 -7.66 9.65
N GLU A 356 4.92 -8.73 10.45
CA GLU A 356 3.85 -9.01 11.41
C GLU A 356 3.84 -8.03 12.59
N ASP A 357 5.00 -7.63 13.10
CA ASP A 357 5.07 -6.65 14.20
C ASP A 357 4.51 -5.29 13.78
N ILE A 358 4.85 -4.86 12.56
CA ILE A 358 4.27 -3.63 11.97
C ILE A 358 2.76 -3.80 11.77
N ARG A 359 2.31 -4.94 11.24
CA ARG A 359 0.87 -5.22 11.04
C ARG A 359 0.11 -5.20 12.37
N ASN A 360 0.67 -5.77 13.42
CA ASN A 360 0.06 -5.81 14.75
C ASN A 360 -0.21 -4.41 15.29
N GLU A 361 0.76 -3.50 15.20
CA GLU A 361 0.58 -2.12 15.66
C GLU A 361 -0.41 -1.32 14.78
N LYS A 362 -0.44 -1.57 13.46
CA LYS A 362 -1.48 -1.01 12.58
C LYS A 362 -2.87 -1.49 12.98
N VAL A 363 -3.05 -2.79 13.21
CA VAL A 363 -4.33 -3.39 13.60
C VAL A 363 -4.78 -2.88 14.96
N LYS A 364 -3.87 -2.71 15.92
CA LYS A 364 -4.15 -2.17 17.25
C LYS A 364 -4.74 -0.76 17.18
N VAL A 365 -4.22 0.10 16.30
CA VAL A 365 -4.82 1.42 16.03
C VAL A 365 -6.24 1.28 15.50
N LEU A 366 -6.43 0.49 14.45
CA LEU A 366 -7.74 0.34 13.81
C LEU A 366 -8.79 -0.22 14.77
N ARG A 367 -8.40 -1.12 15.69
CA ARG A 367 -9.27 -1.65 16.74
C ARG A 367 -9.61 -0.63 17.83
N SER A 368 -8.76 0.39 17.99
CA SER A 368 -8.97 1.49 18.94
C SER A 368 -9.77 2.64 18.32
N MET A 369 -10.10 2.58 17.02
CA MET A 369 -10.89 3.63 16.37
C MET A 369 -12.36 3.54 16.75
N ARG A 370 -12.97 4.69 17.02
CA ARG A 370 -14.43 4.78 17.18
C ARG A 370 -15.12 4.52 15.85
N PRO A 371 -16.22 3.73 15.82
CA PRO A 371 -17.10 3.68 14.66
C PRO A 371 -17.60 5.07 14.31
N ILE A 372 -17.50 5.42 13.03
CA ILE A 372 -17.89 6.74 12.52
C ILE A 372 -19.38 7.00 12.72
N GLN A 373 -19.73 8.22 13.17
CA GLN A 373 -21.12 8.68 13.27
C GLN A 373 -21.44 9.61 12.10
N LEU A 374 -22.72 9.69 11.72
CA LEU A 374 -23.14 10.53 10.59
C LEU A 374 -22.92 12.02 10.84
N GLU A 375 -23.02 12.47 12.09
CA GLU A 375 -22.76 13.87 12.50
C GLU A 375 -21.30 14.31 12.31
N ASP A 376 -20.37 13.35 12.29
CA ASP A 376 -18.94 13.60 12.04
C ASP A 376 -18.58 13.56 10.55
N VAL A 377 -19.57 13.41 9.66
CA VAL A 377 -19.37 13.20 8.23
C VAL A 377 -20.08 14.27 7.40
N VAL A 378 -19.32 14.85 6.47
CA VAL A 378 -19.86 15.69 5.41
C VAL A 378 -19.63 15.00 4.08
N ILE A 379 -20.69 14.84 3.29
CA ILE A 379 -20.61 14.33 1.92
C ILE A 379 -20.97 15.41 0.91
N GLY A 380 -20.45 15.27 -0.30
CA GLY A 380 -20.75 16.15 -1.42
C GLY A 380 -20.74 15.42 -2.74
N GLN A 381 -21.40 16.01 -3.72
CA GLN A 381 -21.39 15.57 -5.11
C GLN A 381 -21.12 16.78 -6.01
N TYR A 382 -20.05 16.74 -6.79
CA TYR A 382 -19.68 17.83 -7.69
C TYR A 382 -20.76 18.08 -8.74
N LYS A 383 -21.02 19.36 -9.03
CA LYS A 383 -21.95 19.83 -10.06
C LYS A 383 -21.19 20.49 -11.19
N GLY A 384 -21.86 20.61 -12.34
CA GLY A 384 -21.28 21.27 -13.51
C GLY A 384 -20.98 22.74 -13.23
N THR A 385 -19.90 23.22 -13.82
CA THR A 385 -19.48 24.62 -13.70
C THR A 385 -18.91 25.13 -15.03
N ALA A 386 -19.12 26.39 -15.33
CA ALA A 386 -18.46 27.06 -16.45
C ALA A 386 -17.34 27.95 -15.89
N LYS A 387 -16.09 27.74 -16.33
CA LYS A 387 -14.95 28.56 -15.91
C LYS A 387 -14.05 28.84 -17.11
N GLY A 388 -13.77 30.11 -17.38
CA GLY A 388 -12.88 30.53 -18.47
C GLY A 388 -13.33 30.09 -19.87
N GLY A 389 -14.65 30.02 -20.10
CA GLY A 389 -15.21 29.54 -21.39
C GLY A 389 -15.23 28.02 -21.57
N VAL A 390 -14.70 27.26 -20.60
CA VAL A 390 -14.78 25.79 -20.57
C VAL A 390 -15.91 25.37 -19.65
N THR A 391 -16.81 24.53 -20.16
CA THR A 391 -17.90 23.92 -19.38
C THR A 391 -17.46 22.54 -18.88
N TYR A 392 -17.49 22.36 -17.57
CA TYR A 392 -17.23 21.09 -16.90
C TYR A 392 -18.58 20.44 -16.55
N PRO A 393 -18.83 19.19 -16.97
CA PRO A 393 -20.07 18.50 -16.64
C PRO A 393 -20.14 18.14 -15.16
N GLY A 394 -21.36 18.10 -14.61
CA GLY A 394 -21.63 17.55 -13.28
C GLY A 394 -21.56 16.03 -13.25
N TYR A 395 -21.57 15.44 -12.06
CA TYR A 395 -21.48 13.99 -11.91
C TYR A 395 -22.64 13.25 -12.59
N THR A 396 -23.87 13.74 -12.40
CA THR A 396 -25.08 13.18 -13.02
C THR A 396 -25.25 13.53 -14.50
N ASP A 397 -24.35 14.34 -15.08
CA ASP A 397 -24.34 14.63 -16.51
C ASP A 397 -23.64 13.50 -17.30
N ASP A 398 -22.82 12.68 -16.64
CA ASP A 398 -22.28 11.43 -17.19
C ASP A 398 -23.44 10.48 -17.52
N THR A 399 -23.52 10.04 -18.78
CA THR A 399 -24.61 9.16 -19.27
C THR A 399 -24.60 7.78 -18.65
N THR A 400 -23.49 7.38 -18.03
CA THR A 400 -23.35 6.11 -17.31
C THR A 400 -23.84 6.17 -15.86
N VAL A 401 -24.21 7.36 -15.37
CA VAL A 401 -24.66 7.59 -13.99
C VAL A 401 -26.18 7.80 -13.94
N PRO A 402 -26.90 7.14 -13.01
CA PRO A 402 -28.32 7.42 -12.78
C PRO A 402 -28.57 8.90 -12.43
N LYS A 403 -29.61 9.51 -13.00
CA LYS A 403 -29.91 10.94 -12.81
C LYS A 403 -30.27 11.31 -11.36
N ASP A 404 -30.73 10.33 -10.59
CA ASP A 404 -31.09 10.42 -9.18
C ASP A 404 -29.99 9.90 -8.24
N SER A 405 -28.77 9.65 -8.75
CA SER A 405 -27.67 9.14 -7.93
C SER A 405 -27.30 10.09 -6.79
N LEU A 406 -27.26 9.52 -5.58
CA LEU A 406 -26.78 10.19 -4.36
C LEU A 406 -25.33 9.82 -4.04
N THR A 407 -24.60 9.21 -4.97
CA THR A 407 -23.24 8.74 -4.72
C THR A 407 -22.31 9.92 -4.39
N PRO A 408 -21.61 9.89 -3.25
CA PRO A 408 -20.70 10.96 -2.87
C PRO A 408 -19.43 10.90 -3.73
N THR A 409 -19.12 12.02 -4.39
CA THR A 409 -17.84 12.25 -5.08
C THR A 409 -16.85 13.04 -4.22
N PHE A 410 -17.31 13.55 -3.08
CA PHE A 410 -16.54 14.16 -2.01
C PHE A 410 -17.02 13.63 -0.65
N ALA A 411 -16.10 13.41 0.28
CA ALA A 411 -16.40 13.14 1.67
C ALA A 411 -15.31 13.72 2.59
N ALA A 412 -15.74 14.22 3.75
CA ALA A 412 -14.91 14.64 4.85
C ALA A 412 -15.43 13.99 6.14
N ALA A 413 -14.52 13.48 6.97
CA ALA A 413 -14.85 12.79 8.20
C ALA A 413 -13.91 13.22 9.34
N ALA A 414 -14.46 13.37 10.54
CA ALA A 414 -13.67 13.38 11.77
C ALA A 414 -13.61 11.96 12.36
N LEU A 415 -12.40 11.47 12.62
CA LEU A 415 -12.13 10.15 13.19
C LEU A 415 -11.41 10.31 14.52
N PHE A 416 -11.62 9.37 15.44
CA PHE A 416 -11.01 9.39 16.77
C PHE A 416 -10.44 8.01 17.11
N ILE A 417 -9.29 8.00 17.78
CA ILE A 417 -8.57 6.79 18.21
C ILE A 417 -8.50 6.81 19.75
N ASP A 418 -9.17 5.85 20.38
CA ASP A 418 -9.27 5.72 21.83
C ASP A 418 -8.07 4.98 22.42
N ASN A 419 -6.94 5.66 22.48
CA ASN A 419 -5.75 5.18 23.17
C ASN A 419 -4.99 6.33 23.86
N SER A 420 -4.00 5.99 24.68
CA SER A 420 -3.24 6.98 25.46
C SER A 420 -2.55 8.05 24.60
N ARG A 421 -2.08 7.69 23.40
CA ARG A 421 -1.36 8.60 22.51
C ARG A 421 -2.28 9.61 21.81
N TRP A 422 -3.49 9.20 21.43
CA TRP A 422 -4.36 9.95 20.52
C TRP A 422 -5.70 10.39 21.11
N ASP A 423 -6.00 10.04 22.35
CA ASP A 423 -7.23 10.45 23.04
C ASP A 423 -7.45 11.98 22.94
N GLY A 424 -8.64 12.35 22.46
CA GLY A 424 -9.06 13.74 22.21
C GLY A 424 -8.56 14.37 20.91
N VAL A 425 -7.64 13.74 20.17
CA VAL A 425 -7.09 14.31 18.92
C VAL A 425 -7.96 13.90 17.72
N PRO A 426 -8.54 14.86 16.97
CA PRO A 426 -9.30 14.54 15.77
C PRO A 426 -8.37 14.22 14.58
N PHE A 427 -8.68 13.11 13.91
CA PHE A 427 -8.09 12.68 12.64
C PHE A 427 -9.06 13.05 11.52
N LEU A 428 -8.77 14.13 10.81
CA LEU A 428 -9.62 14.66 9.75
C LEU A 428 -9.25 14.03 8.42
N MET A 429 -10.15 13.28 7.82
CA MET A 429 -9.95 12.62 6.53
C MET A 429 -10.82 13.29 5.47
N LYS A 430 -10.22 13.71 4.35
CA LYS A 430 -10.91 14.37 3.23
C LYS A 430 -10.52 13.70 1.93
N ALA A 431 -11.50 13.30 1.12
CA ALA A 431 -11.27 12.75 -0.20
C ALA A 431 -12.28 13.33 -1.19
N GLY A 432 -11.84 13.71 -2.38
CA GLY A 432 -12.77 14.12 -3.42
C GLY A 432 -12.19 14.20 -4.83
N LYS A 433 -13.09 14.12 -5.80
CA LYS A 433 -12.84 14.33 -7.24
C LYS A 433 -13.39 15.69 -7.68
N ALA A 434 -12.93 16.18 -8.83
CA ALA A 434 -13.28 17.48 -9.39
C ALA A 434 -13.05 18.66 -8.40
N LEU A 435 -11.92 18.62 -7.69
CA LEU A 435 -11.49 19.66 -6.77
C LEU A 435 -10.51 20.63 -7.45
N HIS A 436 -10.19 21.71 -6.75
CA HIS A 436 -9.34 22.79 -7.28
C HIS A 436 -7.90 22.38 -7.63
N THR A 437 -7.33 21.38 -6.94
CA THR A 437 -5.95 20.92 -7.13
C THR A 437 -5.81 19.43 -6.88
N ARG A 438 -4.86 18.81 -7.59
CA ARG A 438 -4.43 17.45 -7.30
C ARG A 438 -3.38 17.42 -6.18
N ARG A 439 -3.63 16.66 -5.12
CA ARG A 439 -2.67 16.41 -4.02
C ARG A 439 -2.92 15.08 -3.34
#